data_AF-A0A2D6D1Y7-F1
#
_entry.id   AF-A0A2D6D1Y7-F1
#
_cell.length_a   1.000
_cell.length_b   1.000
_cell.length_c   1.000
_cell.angle_alpha   90.00
_cell.angle_beta   90.00
_cell.angle_gamma   90.00
#
_symmetry.space_group_name_H-M   'P 1'
#
loop_
_entity.id
_entity.type
_entity.pdbx_description
1 polymer ?
#
loop_
_entity_poly.entity_id
_entity_poly.type
_entity_poly.pdbx_seq_one_letter_code
_entity_poly.pdbx_strand_id
1 'polypeptide(L)'
;MVVTQAEGAVYIRNSDATLHNVHTHGDENAPVNRAQPQFLKHLALNLEYPEFVHVTCDVHNWMSSWIVAAPHPYYTVTDAEGKFELTDVPAGSYTVGIWHEGLGEQEQAVTVSAGAAADVTATFDAP
;
A
#
# COMPACT_ATOMS: atom_id res chain seq x y z
N MET A 1 -5.44 0.32 4.07
CA MET A 1 -4.25 0.20 3.21
C MET A 1 -3.51 -1.09 3.52
N VAL A 2 -2.98 -1.76 2.50
CA VAL A 2 -2.05 -2.90 2.64
C VAL A 2 -0.83 -2.60 1.75
N VAL A 3 0.37 -2.93 2.23
CA VAL A 3 1.60 -2.87 1.41
C VAL A 3 2.15 -4.29 1.27
N THR A 4 2.54 -4.67 0.07
CA THR A 4 3.15 -5.95 -0.27
C THR A 4 4.26 -5.71 -1.28
N GLN A 5 5.16 -6.66 -1.48
CA GLN A 5 5.99 -6.64 -2.69
C GLN A 5 5.15 -7.02 -3.92
N ALA A 6 5.53 -6.48 -5.08
CA ALA A 6 5.04 -6.92 -6.38
C ALA A 6 5.39 -8.40 -6.65
N GLU A 7 4.83 -8.97 -7.71
CA GLU A 7 4.88 -10.39 -8.07
C GLU A 7 4.21 -11.34 -7.05
N GLY A 8 3.36 -10.77 -6.18
CA GLY A 8 2.70 -11.45 -5.08
C GLY A 8 1.17 -11.47 -5.19
N ALA A 9 0.55 -12.31 -4.36
CA ALA A 9 -0.90 -12.36 -4.20
C ALA A 9 -1.33 -11.71 -2.89
N VAL A 10 -2.33 -10.83 -2.95
CA VAL A 10 -3.05 -10.30 -1.79
C VAL A 10 -4.39 -11.01 -1.66
N TYR A 11 -4.72 -11.46 -0.45
CA TYR A 11 -5.99 -12.12 -0.17
C TYR A 11 -6.97 -11.16 0.50
N ILE A 12 -8.07 -10.87 -0.19
CA ILE A 12 -9.16 -10.05 0.34
C ILE A 12 -10.18 -10.97 1.01
N ARG A 13 -10.44 -10.70 2.29
CA ARG A 13 -11.36 -11.49 3.12
C ARG A 13 -12.71 -10.79 3.27
N ASN A 14 -13.79 -11.44 2.85
CA ASN A 14 -15.14 -11.06 3.26
C ASN A 14 -15.47 -11.72 4.61
N SER A 15 -15.46 -10.93 5.67
CA SER A 15 -15.62 -11.43 7.04
C SER A 15 -17.05 -11.44 7.56
N ASP A 16 -17.99 -10.79 6.87
CA ASP A 16 -19.39 -10.68 7.30
C ASP A 16 -20.35 -11.38 6.32
N ALA A 17 -21.65 -11.12 6.46
CA ALA A 17 -22.73 -11.77 5.69
C ALA A 17 -23.17 -10.95 4.45
N THR A 18 -22.61 -9.76 4.28
CA THR A 18 -22.96 -8.80 3.23
C THR A 18 -22.22 -9.15 1.93
N LEU A 19 -22.87 -8.90 0.80
CA LEU A 19 -22.24 -8.98 -0.51
C LEU A 19 -21.35 -7.77 -0.73
N HIS A 20 -20.06 -7.98 -0.94
CA HIS A 20 -19.15 -6.94 -1.41
C HIS A 20 -18.74 -7.20 -2.86
N ASN A 21 -18.04 -6.27 -3.47
CA ASN A 21 -17.21 -6.53 -4.64
C ASN A 21 -15.85 -5.85 -4.45
N VAL A 22 -14.85 -6.40 -5.12
CA VAL A 22 -13.51 -5.85 -5.20
C VAL A 22 -13.36 -5.28 -6.60
N HIS A 23 -13.31 -3.95 -6.68
CA HIS A 23 -13.04 -3.22 -7.90
C HIS A 23 -11.69 -2.52 -7.77
N THR A 24 -10.69 -2.94 -8.53
CA THR A 24 -9.37 -2.34 -8.53
C THR A 24 -9.22 -1.36 -9.70
N HIS A 25 -8.56 -0.24 -9.42
CA HIS A 25 -8.18 0.78 -10.39
C HIS A 25 -6.66 0.86 -10.36
N GLY A 26 -6.04 0.27 -11.38
CA GLY A 26 -4.61 0.33 -11.64
C GLY A 26 -4.39 0.69 -13.10
N ASP A 27 -3.26 1.34 -13.36
CA ASP A 27 -2.72 1.68 -14.66
C ASP A 27 -1.88 0.52 -15.24
N GLU A 28 -1.04 -0.12 -14.41
CA GLU A 28 -0.12 -1.19 -14.82
C GLU A 28 -0.69 -2.58 -14.53
N ASN A 29 -1.23 -2.80 -13.33
CA ASN A 29 -1.91 -4.06 -13.00
C ASN A 29 -3.32 -4.06 -13.59
N ALA A 30 -3.68 -5.16 -14.27
CA ALA A 30 -4.99 -5.28 -14.92
C ALA A 30 -6.14 -5.04 -13.91
N PRO A 31 -7.11 -4.16 -14.25
CA PRO A 31 -8.23 -3.87 -13.35
C PRO A 31 -9.10 -5.11 -13.16
N VAL A 32 -9.54 -5.32 -11.93
CA VAL A 32 -10.40 -6.43 -11.50
C VAL A 32 -11.70 -5.84 -11.01
N ASN A 33 -12.85 -6.37 -11.45
CA ASN A 33 -14.13 -6.13 -10.80
C ASN A 33 -14.81 -7.46 -10.53
N ARG A 34 -14.84 -7.88 -9.25
CA ARG A 34 -15.33 -9.20 -8.85
C ARG A 34 -16.23 -9.13 -7.62
N ALA A 35 -17.42 -9.69 -7.74
CA ALA A 35 -18.32 -9.87 -6.61
C ALA A 35 -17.75 -10.88 -5.60
N GLN A 36 -17.91 -10.57 -4.32
CA GLN A 36 -17.48 -11.39 -3.19
C GLN A 36 -18.66 -11.64 -2.23
N PRO A 37 -19.58 -12.57 -2.55
CA PRO A 37 -20.70 -12.94 -1.69
C PRO A 37 -20.21 -13.61 -0.39
N GLN A 38 -21.10 -13.72 0.59
CA GLN A 38 -20.76 -14.25 1.93
C GLN A 38 -20.09 -15.65 1.94
N PHE A 39 -20.31 -16.49 0.92
CA PHE A 39 -19.70 -17.82 0.82
C PHE A 39 -18.29 -17.79 0.18
N LEU A 40 -17.94 -16.73 -0.55
CA LEU A 40 -16.60 -16.53 -1.12
C LEU A 40 -15.74 -15.77 -0.11
N LYS A 41 -15.26 -16.48 0.91
CA LYS A 41 -14.55 -15.86 2.05
C LYS A 41 -13.22 -15.23 1.68
N HIS A 42 -12.53 -15.73 0.65
CA HIS A 42 -11.25 -15.19 0.21
C HIS A 42 -11.25 -15.01 -1.31
N LEU A 43 -10.77 -13.86 -1.76
CA LEU A 43 -10.49 -13.55 -3.15
C LEU A 43 -9.01 -13.20 -3.27
N ALA A 44 -8.30 -13.86 -4.18
CA ALA A 44 -6.91 -13.53 -4.49
C ALA A 44 -6.86 -12.44 -5.57
N LEU A 45 -6.03 -11.43 -5.35
CA LEU A 45 -5.58 -10.46 -6.34
C LEU A 45 -4.08 -10.67 -6.55
N ASN A 46 -3.67 -10.88 -7.80
CA ASN A 46 -2.26 -10.96 -8.16
C ASN A 46 -1.81 -9.57 -8.62
N LEU A 47 -0.73 -9.06 -8.05
CA LEU A 47 -0.12 -7.79 -8.41
C LEU A 47 1.25 -8.09 -9.00
N GLU A 48 1.35 -8.01 -10.32
CA GLU A 48 2.57 -8.31 -11.07
C GLU A 48 3.53 -7.13 -11.06
N TYR A 49 3.00 -5.90 -11.14
CA TYR A 49 3.81 -4.69 -11.26
C TYR A 49 3.77 -3.83 -10.00
N PRO A 50 4.87 -3.12 -9.69
CA PRO A 50 4.88 -2.12 -8.63
C PRO A 50 3.89 -0.99 -8.92
N GLU A 51 2.96 -0.74 -8.00
CA GLU A 51 1.85 0.18 -8.23
C GLU A 51 1.08 0.52 -6.94
N PHE A 52 0.53 1.74 -6.88
CA PHE A 52 -0.53 2.10 -5.94
C PHE A 52 -1.89 1.78 -6.56
N VAL A 53 -2.52 0.70 -6.10
CA VAL A 53 -3.80 0.21 -6.62
C VAL A 53 -4.93 0.69 -5.73
N HIS A 54 -5.80 1.54 -6.27
CA HIS A 54 -7.01 1.97 -5.56
C HIS A 54 -8.06 0.84 -5.63
N VAL A 55 -8.72 0.56 -4.51
CA VAL A 55 -9.71 -0.51 -4.40
C VAL A 55 -11.01 0.04 -3.84
N THR A 56 -12.11 -0.18 -4.56
CA THR A 56 -13.45 0.26 -4.19
C THR A 56 -14.44 -0.90 -4.14
N CYS A 57 -15.57 -0.67 -3.47
CA CYS A 57 -16.76 -1.51 -3.58
C CYS A 57 -17.88 -0.70 -4.27
N ASP A 58 -18.36 -1.18 -5.40
CA ASP A 58 -19.45 -0.56 -6.18
C ASP A 58 -20.83 -0.78 -5.53
N VAL A 59 -20.95 -1.73 -4.60
CA VAL A 59 -22.18 -1.97 -3.83
C VAL A 59 -22.28 -1.00 -2.65
N HIS A 60 -21.13 -0.66 -2.05
CA HIS A 60 -21.03 0.14 -0.84
C HIS A 60 -20.05 1.28 -1.11
N ASN A 61 -20.52 2.33 -1.78
CA ASN A 61 -19.67 3.39 -2.36
C ASN A 61 -18.80 4.16 -1.35
N TRP A 62 -18.99 3.96 -0.04
CA TRP A 62 -18.12 4.50 0.99
C TRP A 62 -16.88 3.64 1.26
N MET A 63 -16.85 2.39 0.80
CA MET A 63 -15.72 1.49 1.00
C MET A 63 -14.64 1.76 -0.04
N SER A 64 -13.51 2.24 0.45
CA SER A 64 -12.32 2.55 -0.32
C SER A 64 -11.08 2.11 0.48
N SER A 65 -10.05 1.64 -0.21
CA SER A 65 -8.74 1.38 0.34
C SER A 65 -7.70 1.42 -0.77
N TRP A 66 -6.43 1.42 -0.38
CA TRP A 66 -5.29 1.25 -1.28
C TRP A 66 -4.56 -0.06 -1.00
N ILE A 67 -4.03 -0.68 -2.05
CA ILE A 67 -3.00 -1.70 -1.99
C ILE A 67 -1.75 -1.14 -2.67
N VAL A 68 -0.61 -1.17 -2.00
CA VAL A 68 0.66 -0.72 -2.57
C VAL A 68 1.51 -1.95 -2.85
N ALA A 69 1.78 -2.22 -4.13
CA ALA A 69 2.76 -3.21 -4.58
C ALA A 69 4.12 -2.51 -4.70
N ALA A 70 5.03 -2.78 -3.75
CA ALA A 70 6.34 -2.19 -3.69
C ALA A 70 7.34 -2.93 -4.62
N PRO A 71 8.27 -2.21 -5.28
CA PRO A 71 9.29 -2.81 -6.13
C PRO A 71 10.43 -3.49 -5.35
N HIS A 72 10.49 -3.30 -4.03
CA HIS A 72 11.57 -3.76 -3.16
C HIS A 72 11.03 -4.02 -1.74
N PRO A 73 11.75 -4.74 -0.86
CA PRO A 73 11.25 -5.08 0.47
C PRO A 73 11.28 -3.93 1.49
N TYR A 74 11.93 -2.81 1.16
CA TYR A 74 12.10 -1.68 2.07
C TYR A 74 10.89 -0.74 2.05
N TYR A 75 9.80 -1.12 2.73
CA TYR A 75 8.61 -0.32 2.91
C TYR A 75 8.04 -0.51 4.31
N THR A 76 7.29 0.47 4.76
CA THR A 76 6.61 0.43 6.06
C THR A 76 5.38 1.33 6.01
N VAL A 77 4.51 1.19 6.99
CA VAL A 77 3.34 2.04 7.19
C VAL A 77 3.51 2.69 8.54
N THR A 78 3.31 4.01 8.61
CA THR A 78 3.37 4.73 9.87
C THR A 78 2.34 4.20 10.86
N ASP A 79 2.67 4.26 12.15
CA ASP A 79 1.69 4.05 13.21
C ASP A 79 0.70 5.23 13.33
N ALA A 80 -0.19 5.15 14.32
CA ALA A 80 -1.22 6.17 14.55
C ALA A 80 -0.62 7.53 14.99
N GLU A 81 0.61 7.52 15.48
CA GLU A 81 1.36 8.71 15.89
C GLU A 81 2.27 9.25 14.76
N GLY A 82 2.24 8.65 13.57
CA GLY A 82 3.04 9.04 12.41
C GLY A 82 4.49 8.55 12.45
N LYS A 83 4.84 7.63 13.37
CA LYS A 83 6.19 7.07 13.48
C LYS A 83 6.32 5.83 12.61
N PHE A 84 7.54 5.56 12.17
CA PHE A 84 7.86 4.39 11.39
C PHE A 84 9.29 3.93 11.67
N GLU A 85 9.57 2.69 11.30
CA GLU A 85 10.91 2.12 11.33
C GLU A 85 11.10 1.26 10.08
N LEU A 86 12.26 1.41 9.43
CA LEU A 86 12.73 0.55 8.35
C LEU A 86 14.04 -0.08 8.81
N THR A 87 14.00 -1.38 9.10
CA THR A 87 15.18 -2.14 9.53
C THR A 87 15.91 -2.74 8.33
N ASP A 88 17.15 -3.17 8.56
CA ASP A 88 17.94 -3.95 7.60
C ASP A 88 18.20 -3.23 6.26
N VAL A 89 18.08 -1.90 6.22
CA VAL A 89 18.43 -1.08 5.06
C VAL A 89 19.96 -1.09 4.90
N PRO A 90 20.50 -1.53 3.75
CA PRO A 90 21.95 -1.51 3.52
C PRO A 90 22.53 -0.10 3.58
N ALA A 91 23.83 0.00 3.85
CA ALA A 91 24.51 1.29 3.79
C ALA A 91 24.52 1.83 2.34
N GLY A 92 24.17 3.09 2.17
CA GLY A 92 24.02 3.70 0.85
C GLY A 92 23.30 5.05 0.88
N SER A 93 23.20 5.68 -0.29
CA SER A 93 22.40 6.88 -0.50
C SER A 93 21.12 6.50 -1.23
N TYR A 94 19.98 6.92 -0.68
CA TYR A 94 18.64 6.56 -1.14
C TYR A 94 17.75 7.79 -1.24
N THR A 95 16.66 7.65 -1.98
CA THR A 95 15.50 8.53 -1.90
C THR A 95 14.39 7.78 -1.20
N VAL A 96 13.88 8.35 -0.10
CA VAL A 96 12.70 7.84 0.60
C VAL A 96 11.48 8.52 0.02
N GLY A 97 10.56 7.72 -0.53
CA GLY A 97 9.22 8.18 -0.91
C GLY A 97 8.27 8.07 0.29
N ILE A 98 7.53 9.13 0.56
CA ILE A 98 6.43 9.16 1.54
C ILE A 98 5.14 9.48 0.78
N TRP A 99 4.11 8.68 0.96
CA TRP A 99 2.83 8.83 0.27
C TRP A 99 1.68 8.83 1.27
N HIS A 100 0.68 9.67 1.01
CA HIS A 100 -0.59 9.69 1.71
C HIS A 100 -1.75 9.92 0.72
N GLU A 101 -2.81 9.13 0.82
CA GLU A 101 -3.92 9.11 -0.16
C GLU A 101 -4.54 10.48 -0.45
N GLY A 102 -4.63 11.35 0.56
CA GLY A 102 -5.21 12.69 0.42
C GLY A 102 -4.21 13.84 0.41
N LEU A 103 -2.93 13.59 0.74
CA LEU A 103 -1.92 14.65 0.90
C LEU A 103 -0.81 14.55 -0.16
N GLY A 104 -0.83 13.50 -0.98
CA GLY A 104 0.08 13.31 -2.09
C GLY A 104 1.40 12.66 -1.68
N GLU A 105 2.43 12.98 -2.45
CA GLU A 105 3.76 12.38 -2.37
C GLU A 105 4.82 13.39 -1.96
N GLN A 106 5.80 12.92 -1.19
CA GLN A 106 7.04 13.63 -0.90
C GLN A 106 8.22 12.69 -1.07
N GLU A 107 9.36 13.26 -1.46
CA GLU A 107 10.62 12.54 -1.56
C GLU A 107 11.68 13.21 -0.69
N GLN A 108 12.51 12.41 -0.01
CA GLN A 108 13.63 12.90 0.78
C GLN A 108 14.89 12.10 0.52
N ALA A 109 16.01 12.78 0.25
CA ALA A 109 17.31 12.13 0.18
C ALA A 109 17.80 11.73 1.57
N VAL A 110 18.26 10.49 1.73
CA VAL A 110 18.82 9.97 2.98
C VAL A 110 20.10 9.19 2.71
N THR A 111 21.05 9.25 3.63
CA THR A 111 22.24 8.39 3.59
C THR A 111 22.28 7.52 4.83
N VAL A 112 22.24 6.21 4.63
CA VAL A 112 22.35 5.20 5.69
C VAL A 112 23.82 4.81 5.81
N SER A 113 24.41 5.09 6.96
CA SER A 113 25.79 4.66 7.27
C SER A 113 25.79 3.24 7.83
N ALA A 114 26.88 2.50 7.64
CA ALA A 114 26.98 1.13 8.12
C ALA A 114 26.76 1.03 9.64
N GLY A 115 25.74 0.28 10.05
CA GLY A 115 25.40 0.06 11.47
C GLY A 115 24.80 1.26 12.19
N ALA A 116 24.39 2.31 11.48
CA ALA A 116 23.80 3.52 12.06
C ALA A 116 22.39 3.77 11.49
N ALA A 117 21.51 4.28 12.36
CA ALA A 117 20.21 4.79 11.94
C ALA A 117 20.36 6.12 11.19
N ALA A 118 19.41 6.40 10.30
CA ALA A 118 19.24 7.70 9.67
C ALA A 118 17.80 8.16 9.92
N ASP A 119 17.65 9.43 10.34
CA ASP A 119 16.35 10.01 10.62
C ASP A 119 15.77 10.67 9.37
N VAL A 120 14.48 10.45 9.16
CA VAL A 120 13.67 11.07 8.10
C VAL A 120 12.43 11.65 8.76
N THR A 121 12.11 12.90 8.43
CA THR A 121 10.92 13.59 8.96
C THR A 121 10.23 14.31 7.82
N ALA A 122 8.99 13.93 7.56
CA ALA A 122 8.12 14.54 6.56
C ALA A 122 6.95 15.24 7.25
N THR A 123 6.60 16.41 6.72
CA THR A 123 5.41 17.16 7.15
C THR A 123 4.52 17.34 5.94
N PHE A 124 3.29 16.87 6.02
CA PHE A 124 2.26 17.19 5.04
C PHE A 124 1.43 18.35 5.57
N ASP A 125 1.34 19.42 4.79
CA ASP A 125 0.41 20.51 5.08
C ASP A 125 -0.99 20.09 4.65
N ALA A 126 -1.98 20.34 5.51
CA ALA A 126 -3.37 20.18 5.12
C ALA A 126 -3.69 21.22 4.02
N PRO A 127 -4.44 20.83 2.98
CA PRO A 127 -4.88 21.76 1.93
C PRO A 127 -5.80 22.88 2.44
#